data_AF-A0A256ZXY4-F1
#
_entry.id   AF-A0A256ZXY4-F1
#
_cell.length_a   1.000
_cell.length_b   1.000
_cell.length_c   1.000
_cell.angle_alpha   90.00
_cell.angle_beta   90.00
_cell.angle_gamma   90.00
#
_symmetry.space_group_name_H-M   'P 1'
#
loop_
_entity.id
_entity.type
_entity.pdbx_description
1 polymer ?
#
loop_
_entity_poly.entity_id
_entity_poly.type
_entity_poly.pdbx_seq_one_letter_code
_entity_poly.pdbx_strand_id
1 'polypeptide(L)'
;MVKFTIRGKVYDITREDVVNAVKDVEPEPLIGKRKYYVEINGKQYPIKQVVGLVTGLPRIAFTAMDAYRILTKLGFEVKEVKVIL
;
A
#
# COMPACT_ATOMS: atom_id res chain seq x y z
N MET A 1 11.52 -4.15 -9.85
CA MET A 1 10.49 -5.21 -9.90
C MET A 1 10.59 -6.02 -8.62
N VAL A 2 9.46 -6.37 -7.99
CA VAL A 2 9.40 -7.12 -6.72
C VAL A 2 8.41 -8.25 -6.87
N LYS A 3 8.88 -9.47 -6.53
CA LYS A 3 8.07 -10.68 -6.49
C LYS A 3 7.68 -11.03 -5.06
N PHE A 4 6.41 -11.32 -4.83
CA PHE A 4 5.90 -11.77 -3.53
C PHE A 4 4.68 -12.68 -3.68
N THR A 5 4.35 -13.40 -2.61
CA THR A 5 3.21 -14.33 -2.58
C THR A 5 2.22 -13.89 -1.52
N ILE A 6 0.94 -13.75 -1.89
CA ILE A 6 -0.17 -13.58 -0.95
C ILE A 6 -1.17 -14.70 -1.21
N ARG A 7 -1.52 -15.46 -0.18
CA ARG A 7 -2.48 -16.59 -0.25
C ARG A 7 -2.20 -17.56 -1.41
N GLY A 8 -0.93 -17.93 -1.61
CA GLY A 8 -0.51 -18.85 -2.67
C GLY A 8 -0.49 -18.27 -4.08
N LYS A 9 -0.96 -17.03 -4.30
CA LYS A 9 -0.83 -16.34 -5.60
C LYS A 9 0.45 -15.50 -5.63
N VAL A 10 1.24 -15.70 -6.68
CA VAL A 10 2.46 -14.94 -6.95
C VAL A 10 2.08 -13.64 -7.66
N TYR A 11 2.68 -12.55 -7.21
CA TYR A 11 2.62 -11.23 -7.83
C TYR A 11 4.03 -10.82 -8.21
N ASP A 12 4.17 -10.23 -9.39
CA ASP A 12 5.41 -9.64 -9.87
C ASP A 12 5.07 -8.22 -10.34
N ILE A 13 5.37 -7.23 -9.51
CA ILE A 13 4.96 -5.84 -9.76
C ILE A 13 6.13 -4.87 -9.61
N THR A 14 5.98 -3.72 -10.24
CA THR A 14 6.92 -2.60 -10.21
C THR A 14 6.36 -1.45 -9.39
N ARG A 15 7.20 -0.43 -9.16
CA ARG A 15 6.76 0.82 -8.54
C ARG A 15 5.75 1.56 -9.44
N GLU A 16 5.95 1.51 -10.76
CA GLU A 16 5.06 2.11 -11.76
C GLU A 16 3.65 1.53 -11.69
N ASP A 17 3.53 0.20 -11.52
CA ASP A 17 2.24 -0.48 -11.39
C ASP A 17 1.44 0.05 -10.19
N VAL A 18 2.14 0.33 -9.07
CA VAL A 18 1.52 0.94 -7.88
C VAL A 18 1.05 2.36 -8.16
N VAL A 19 1.87 3.19 -8.80
CA VAL A 19 1.50 4.58 -9.14
C VAL A 19 0.29 4.60 -10.07
N ASN A 20 0.28 3.74 -11.09
CA ASN A 20 -0.82 3.60 -12.03
C ASN A 20 -2.10 3.07 -11.38
N ALA A 21 -2.00 2.14 -10.42
CA ALA A 21 -3.16 1.58 -9.73
C ALA A 21 -3.91 2.59 -8.84
N VAL A 22 -3.23 3.64 -8.38
CA VAL A 22 -3.83 4.65 -7.48
C VAL A 22 -4.17 5.97 -8.17
N LYS A 23 -3.73 6.19 -9.42
CA LYS A 23 -3.75 7.52 -10.08
C LYS A 23 -5.13 8.18 -10.15
N ASP A 24 -6.19 7.39 -10.30
CA ASP A 24 -7.58 7.85 -10.43
C ASP A 24 -8.42 7.52 -9.19
N VAL A 25 -7.78 7.22 -8.05
CA VAL A 25 -8.45 6.82 -6.80
C VAL A 25 -8.12 7.80 -5.70
N GLU A 26 -9.12 8.30 -4.97
CA GLU A 26 -8.86 9.15 -3.82
C GLU A 26 -8.29 8.37 -2.62
N PRO A 27 -7.30 8.91 -1.89
CA PRO A 27 -6.83 8.30 -0.67
C PRO A 27 -7.92 8.24 0.39
N GLU A 28 -8.02 7.11 1.08
CA GLU A 28 -8.88 6.98 2.24
C GLU A 28 -8.30 7.78 3.42
N PRO A 29 -9.17 8.34 4.28
CA PRO A 29 -8.74 9.10 5.45
C PRO A 29 -7.91 8.24 6.40
N LEU A 30 -6.81 8.80 6.90
CA LEU A 30 -5.89 8.16 7.85
C LEU A 30 -6.43 8.15 9.29
N ILE A 31 -7.57 7.48 9.47
CA ILE A 31 -8.28 7.39 10.75
C ILE A 31 -8.34 5.95 11.28
N GLY A 32 -8.52 5.83 12.60
CA GLY A 32 -8.67 4.55 13.29
C GLY A 32 -7.43 3.66 13.15
N LYS A 33 -7.57 2.50 12.50
CA LYS A 33 -6.48 1.52 12.32
C LYS A 33 -5.54 1.84 11.14
N ARG A 34 -5.80 2.90 10.36
CA ARG A 34 -5.00 3.29 9.18
C ARG A 34 -3.82 4.20 9.57
N LYS A 35 -2.89 3.65 10.36
CA LYS A 35 -1.75 4.42 10.89
C LYS A 35 -0.59 4.59 9.90
N TYR A 36 -0.48 3.71 8.91
CA TYR A 36 0.64 3.69 7.97
C TYR A 36 0.21 4.09 6.56
N TYR A 37 1.02 4.91 5.91
CA TYR A 37 0.76 5.42 4.57
C TYR A 37 2.05 5.57 3.75
N VAL A 38 1.88 5.73 2.45
CA VAL A 38 2.92 6.17 1.50
C VAL A 38 2.46 7.44 0.81
N GLU A 39 3.40 8.32 0.46
CA GLU A 39 3.12 9.49 -0.36
C GLU A 39 3.34 9.17 -1.83
N ILE A 40 2.31 9.39 -2.64
CA ILE A 40 2.33 9.21 -4.09
C ILE A 40 1.70 10.45 -4.71
N ASN A 41 2.45 11.16 -5.56
CA ASN A 41 2.00 12.39 -6.24
C ASN A 41 1.39 13.42 -5.26
N GLY A 42 2.02 13.63 -4.11
CA GLY A 42 1.58 14.58 -3.09
C GLY A 42 0.38 14.15 -2.24
N LYS A 43 -0.15 12.93 -2.45
CA LYS A 43 -1.29 12.39 -1.70
C LYS A 43 -0.85 11.25 -0.78
N GLN A 44 -1.47 11.16 0.41
CA GLN A 44 -1.14 10.17 1.44
C GLN A 44 -2.07 8.96 1.37
N TYR A 45 -1.59 7.85 0.79
CA TYR A 45 -2.38 6.64 0.63
C TYR A 45 -2.11 5.63 1.75
N PRO A 46 -3.13 5.16 2.49
CA PRO A 46 -2.98 4.05 3.42
C PRO A 46 -2.38 2.82 2.75
N ILE A 47 -1.39 2.17 3.39
CA ILE A 47 -0.65 1.06 2.77
C ILE A 47 -1.54 -0.09 2.29
N LYS A 48 -2.63 -0.39 3.03
CA LYS A 48 -3.57 -1.45 2.65
C LYS A 48 -4.50 -1.06 1.51
N GLN A 49 -4.73 0.23 1.28
CA GLN A 49 -5.43 0.70 0.08
C GLN A 49 -4.57 0.44 -1.14
N VAL A 50 -3.32 0.89 -1.10
CA VAL A 50 -2.37 0.76 -2.21
C VAL A 50 -2.21 -0.70 -2.64
N VAL A 51 -1.95 -1.61 -1.69
CA VAL A 51 -1.77 -3.03 -2.00
C VAL A 51 -3.06 -3.68 -2.50
N GLY A 52 -4.22 -3.30 -1.96
CA GLY A 52 -5.51 -3.78 -2.46
C GLY A 52 -5.75 -3.39 -3.91
N LEU A 53 -5.47 -2.14 -4.27
CA LEU A 53 -5.66 -1.62 -5.63
C LEU A 53 -4.72 -2.29 -6.63
N VAL A 54 -3.41 -2.37 -6.34
CA VAL A 54 -2.44 -2.93 -7.30
C VAL A 54 -2.55 -4.45 -7.46
N THR A 55 -3.05 -5.17 -6.44
CA THR A 55 -3.20 -6.64 -6.51
C THR A 55 -4.60 -7.11 -6.86
N GLY A 56 -5.61 -6.23 -6.75
CA GLY A 56 -7.03 -6.57 -6.84
C GLY A 56 -7.55 -7.42 -5.66
N LEU A 57 -6.74 -7.65 -4.61
CA LEU A 57 -7.14 -8.49 -3.49
C LEU A 57 -8.01 -7.73 -2.48
N PRO A 58 -9.02 -8.40 -1.88
CA PRO A 58 -9.75 -7.82 -0.76
C PRO A 58 -8.80 -7.65 0.44
N ARG A 59 -9.01 -6.62 1.25
CA ARG A 59 -8.12 -6.29 2.39
C ARG A 59 -8.00 -7.37 3.45
N ILE A 60 -8.99 -8.25 3.56
CA ILE A 60 -8.95 -9.41 4.46
C ILE A 60 -7.92 -10.46 3.98
N ALA A 61 -7.45 -10.34 2.74
CA ALA A 61 -6.49 -11.27 2.15
C ALA A 61 -5.05 -11.10 2.60
N PHE A 62 -4.73 -9.96 3.20
CA PHE A 62 -3.37 -9.62 3.62
C PHE A 62 -3.38 -8.72 4.86
N THR A 63 -2.29 -8.76 5.60
CA THR A 63 -2.09 -7.98 6.82
C THR A 63 -1.53 -6.59 6.50
N ALA A 64 -1.53 -5.69 7.48
CA ALA A 64 -0.81 -4.41 7.33
C ALA A 64 0.71 -4.61 7.20
N MET A 65 1.26 -5.64 7.85
CA MET A 65 2.69 -5.96 7.77
C MET A 65 3.09 -6.46 6.38
N ASP A 66 2.23 -7.24 5.71
CA ASP A 66 2.45 -7.63 4.31
C ASP A 66 2.54 -6.39 3.44
N ALA A 67 1.58 -5.47 3.59
CA ALA A 67 1.55 -4.25 2.80
C ALA A 67 2.76 -3.35 3.05
N TYR A 68 3.19 -3.21 4.31
CA TYR A 68 4.40 -2.48 4.69
C TYR A 68 5.62 -3.06 3.95
N ARG A 69 5.85 -4.37 4.08
CA ARG A 69 7.03 -5.04 3.48
C ARG A 69 7.04 -4.93 1.96
N ILE A 70 5.89 -5.09 1.31
CA ILE A 70 5.77 -5.00 -0.15
C ILE A 70 6.14 -3.59 -0.62
N LEU A 71 5.53 -2.57 -0.03
CA LEU A 71 5.76 -1.18 -0.43
C LEU A 71 7.19 -0.73 -0.15
N THR A 72 7.77 -1.11 1.00
CA THR A 72 9.19 -0.84 1.28
C THR A 72 10.12 -1.51 0.27
N LYS A 73 9.87 -2.77 -0.12
CA LYS A 73 10.66 -3.46 -1.15
C LYS A 73 10.55 -2.82 -2.53
N LEU A 74 9.40 -2.19 -2.83
CA LEU A 74 9.18 -1.39 -4.03
C LEU A 74 9.81 0.02 -3.94
N GLY A 75 10.51 0.31 -2.85
CA GLY A 75 11.22 1.57 -2.62
C GLY A 75 10.31 2.71 -2.15
N PHE A 76 9.08 2.45 -1.72
CA PHE A 76 8.25 3.49 -1.11
C PHE A 76 8.69 3.72 0.34
N GLU A 77 8.76 4.99 0.73
CA GLU A 77 8.90 5.38 2.13
C GLU A 77 7.54 5.21 2.82
N VAL A 78 7.45 4.27 3.76
CA VAL A 78 6.24 4.06 4.56
C VAL A 78 6.35 4.91 5.82
N LYS A 79 5.42 5.85 5.97
CA LYS A 79 5.32 6.78 7.10
C LYS A 79 4.21 6.34 8.05
N GLU A 80 4.34 6.73 9.32
CA GLU A 80 3.30 6.56 10.33
C GLU A 80 2.67 7.91 10.65
N VAL A 81 1.35 7.93 10.84
CA VAL A 81 0.64 9.10 11.36
C VAL A 81 1.14 9.35 12.78
N LYS A 82 1.82 10.48 12.99
CA LYS A 82 2.14 10.94 14.33
C LYS A 82 0.86 11.43 14.97
N VAL A 83 0.37 10.72 15.96
CA VAL A 83 -0.64 11.26 16.86
C VAL A 83 0.07 12.32 17.69
N ILE A 84 -0.24 13.59 17.46
CA ILE A 84 0.10 14.65 18.41
C ILE A 84 -0.84 14.40 19.59
N LEU A 85 -0.27 13.99 20.73
CA LEU A 85 -0.98 13.91 22.01
C LEU A 85 -1.36 15.30 22.49
#